data_AF-A0A0R2IPB9-F1
#
_entry.id   AF-A0A0R2IPB9-F1
#
_cell.length_a   1.000
_cell.length_b   1.000
_cell.length_c   1.000
_cell.angle_alpha   90.00
_cell.angle_beta   90.00
_cell.angle_gamma   90.00
#
_symmetry.space_group_name_H-M   'P 1'
#
loop_
_entity.id
_entity.type
_entity.pdbx_description
1 polymer ?
#
loop_
_entity_poly.entity_id
_entity_poly.type
_entity_poly.pdbx_seq_one_letter_code
_entity_poly.pdbx_strand_id
1 'polypeptide(L)'
;MVFTGLLVGVFVISMGGGGGAIYLGILTAVFNLAPASAAATSIVTALPSLAIGSWLYYRQGQINFHLGNIMLLSAVPSVLVGAFIAPFIPTKIYTIIIGLILLVLGIQVLYKVRKGNKKASANPSKTLPVIFGVISGLMVGVAGLSGGGPIMAGLLLMGAPMIQASATSSYVLVCMSIVGALTHVSGGQVDWPIGISLICGAVVGAAIAPRLMKKFAVGRGAIILNVIMGVLLVFMGTKTLL
;
A
#
# COMPACT_ATOMS: atom_id res chain seq x y z
N MET A 1 -10.20 -7.91 -16.26
CA MET A 1 -9.90 -6.75 -15.39
C MET A 1 -10.64 -6.82 -14.06
N VAL A 2 -11.95 -7.08 -14.02
CA VAL A 2 -12.71 -7.20 -12.75
C VAL A 2 -12.18 -8.31 -11.83
N PHE A 3 -11.86 -9.51 -12.35
CA PHE A 3 -11.26 -10.58 -11.55
C PHE A 3 -9.87 -10.18 -10.98
N THR A 4 -9.07 -9.49 -11.80
CA THR A 4 -7.78 -8.93 -11.40
C THR A 4 -7.95 -7.90 -10.28
N GLY A 5 -8.92 -6.99 -10.43
CA GLY A 5 -9.31 -6.03 -9.40
C GLY A 5 -9.75 -6.70 -8.11
N LEU A 6 -10.53 -7.79 -8.19
CA LEU A 6 -10.95 -8.56 -7.02
C LEU A 6 -9.76 -9.13 -6.26
N LEU A 7 -8.84 -9.82 -6.95
CA LEU A 7 -7.62 -10.33 -6.33
C LEU A 7 -6.84 -9.19 -5.67
N VAL A 8 -6.57 -8.12 -6.43
CA VAL A 8 -5.81 -6.97 -5.93
C VAL A 8 -6.48 -6.33 -4.71
N GLY A 9 -7.80 -6.14 -4.73
CA GLY A 9 -8.56 -5.60 -3.59
C GLY A 9 -8.48 -6.50 -2.35
N VAL A 10 -8.60 -7.82 -2.51
CA VAL A 10 -8.39 -8.77 -1.40
C VAL A 10 -6.98 -8.61 -0.83
N PHE A 11 -5.96 -8.57 -1.69
CA PHE A 11 -4.56 -8.51 -1.29
C PHE A 11 -4.18 -7.19 -0.62
N VAL A 12 -4.62 -6.06 -1.19
CA VAL A 12 -4.36 -4.72 -0.68
C VAL A 12 -4.93 -4.59 0.72
N ILE A 13 -6.18 -4.97 0.96
CA ILE A 13 -6.81 -4.86 2.29
C ILE A 13 -6.26 -5.89 3.29
N SER A 14 -5.85 -7.07 2.82
CA SER A 14 -5.22 -8.09 3.68
C SER A 14 -3.85 -7.66 4.19
N MET A 15 -3.12 -6.85 3.41
CA MET A 15 -1.84 -6.25 3.81
C MET A 15 -1.98 -4.84 4.39
N GLY A 16 -3.19 -4.41 4.74
CA GLY A 16 -3.40 -3.08 5.32
C GLY A 16 -3.08 -1.93 4.40
N GLY A 17 -3.34 -2.08 3.11
CA GLY A 17 -2.97 -1.11 2.09
C GLY A 17 -1.55 -1.28 1.54
N GLY A 18 -0.71 -2.13 2.15
CA GLY A 18 0.65 -2.45 1.66
C GLY A 18 0.70 -3.07 0.26
N GLY A 19 -0.42 -3.61 -0.22
CA GLY A 19 -0.58 -4.07 -1.60
C GLY A 19 -0.75 -2.94 -2.62
N GLY A 20 -0.71 -1.66 -2.26
CA GLY A 20 -0.80 -0.58 -3.24
C GLY A 20 0.34 -0.53 -4.25
N ALA A 21 1.52 -0.98 -3.83
CA ALA A 21 2.63 -1.33 -4.71
C ALA A 21 2.24 -2.35 -5.80
N ILE A 22 1.26 -3.22 -5.54
CA ILE A 22 0.74 -4.22 -6.49
C ILE A 22 -0.09 -3.53 -7.56
N TYR A 23 -0.92 -2.55 -7.21
CA TYR A 23 -1.62 -1.75 -8.23
C TYR A 23 -0.63 -1.11 -9.18
N LEU A 24 0.39 -0.43 -8.62
CA LEU A 24 1.41 0.21 -9.41
C LEU A 24 2.12 -0.78 -10.32
N GLY A 25 2.60 -1.90 -9.77
CA GLY A 25 3.26 -2.94 -10.55
C GLY A 25 2.36 -3.56 -11.63
N ILE A 26 1.08 -3.80 -11.36
CA ILE A 26 0.19 -4.44 -12.35
C ILE A 26 -0.08 -3.44 -13.48
N LEU A 27 -0.30 -2.18 -13.13
CA LEU A 27 -0.52 -1.11 -14.09
C LEU A 27 0.70 -0.88 -14.97
N THR A 28 1.92 -0.88 -14.42
CA THR A 28 3.15 -0.72 -15.21
C THR A 28 3.54 -1.99 -15.96
N ALA A 29 3.50 -3.16 -15.33
CA ALA A 29 4.03 -4.40 -15.92
C ALA A 29 3.02 -5.13 -16.80
N VAL A 30 1.73 -5.12 -16.47
CA VAL A 30 0.70 -5.89 -17.21
C VAL A 30 0.00 -5.00 -18.22
N PHE A 31 -0.35 -3.78 -17.80
CA PHE A 31 -1.07 -2.83 -18.65
C PHE A 31 -0.14 -1.85 -19.39
N ASN A 32 1.19 -1.94 -19.19
CA ASN A 32 2.21 -1.10 -19.83
C ASN A 32 1.94 0.40 -19.70
N LEU A 33 1.28 0.82 -18.61
CA LEU A 33 1.05 2.23 -18.33
C LEU A 33 2.36 2.92 -17.96
N ALA A 34 2.51 4.16 -18.42
CA ALA A 34 3.59 5.02 -17.96
C ALA A 34 3.55 5.15 -16.42
N PRO A 35 4.70 5.14 -15.71
CA PRO A 35 4.73 5.12 -14.25
C PRO A 35 3.90 6.20 -13.56
N ALA A 36 3.87 7.41 -14.12
CA ALA A 36 3.09 8.52 -13.58
C ALA A 36 1.57 8.30 -13.74
N SER A 37 1.13 7.77 -14.89
CA SER A 37 -0.27 7.38 -15.11
C SER A 37 -0.67 6.18 -14.24
N ALA A 38 0.23 5.21 -14.07
CA ALA A 38 0.03 4.07 -13.17
C ALA A 38 -0.09 4.51 -11.71
N ALA A 39 0.72 5.47 -11.26
CA ALA A 39 0.64 6.04 -9.92
C ALA A 39 -0.71 6.73 -9.68
N ALA A 40 -1.14 7.61 -10.59
CA ALA A 40 -2.43 8.30 -10.50
C ALA A 40 -3.61 7.31 -10.52
N THR A 41 -3.60 6.36 -11.46
CA THR A 41 -4.64 5.34 -11.59
C THR A 41 -4.67 4.42 -10.36
N SER A 42 -3.52 4.07 -9.76
CA SER A 42 -3.44 3.24 -8.56
C SER A 42 -4.11 3.88 -7.34
N ILE A 43 -3.97 5.19 -7.15
CA ILE A 43 -4.57 5.90 -6.03
C ILE A 43 -6.09 5.93 -6.18
N VAL A 44 -6.58 6.35 -7.35
CA VAL A 44 -8.02 6.46 -7.62
C VAL A 44 -8.70 5.09 -7.53
N THR A 45 -8.05 4.04 -8.05
CA THR A 45 -8.61 2.69 -8.03
C THR A 45 -8.70 2.10 -6.63
N ALA A 46 -7.69 2.36 -5.80
CA ALA A 46 -7.63 1.75 -4.49
C ALA A 46 -8.44 2.50 -3.43
N LEU A 47 -8.66 3.82 -3.58
CA LEU A 47 -9.34 4.64 -2.58
C LEU A 47 -10.72 4.08 -2.15
N PRO A 48 -11.64 3.71 -3.07
CA PRO A 48 -12.93 3.13 -2.67
C PRO A 48 -12.78 1.82 -1.91
N SER A 49 -11.85 0.97 -2.35
CA SER A 49 -11.58 -0.33 -1.74
C SER A 49 -10.97 -0.18 -0.33
N LEU A 50 -10.05 0.78 -0.16
CA LEU A 50 -9.46 1.15 1.13
C LEU A 50 -10.49 1.73 2.08
N ALA A 51 -11.39 2.58 1.60
CA ALA A 51 -12.45 3.16 2.41
C ALA A 51 -13.36 2.06 2.98
N ILE A 52 -13.79 1.12 2.15
CA ILE A 52 -14.64 0.00 2.56
C ILE A 52 -13.89 -0.94 3.51
N GLY A 53 -12.65 -1.32 3.19
CA GLY A 53 -11.84 -2.20 4.02
C GLY A 53 -11.53 -1.57 5.39
N SER A 54 -11.13 -0.30 5.41
CA SER A 54 -10.90 0.48 6.62
C SER A 54 -12.16 0.60 7.46
N TRP A 55 -13.32 0.90 6.85
CA TRP A 55 -14.61 0.95 7.55
C TRP A 55 -14.97 -0.39 8.21
N LEU A 56 -14.72 -1.51 7.52
CA LEU A 56 -14.95 -2.84 8.09
C LEU A 56 -13.99 -3.14 9.25
N TYR A 57 -12.75 -2.67 9.20
CA TYR A 57 -11.80 -2.80 10.32
C TYR A 57 -12.14 -1.88 11.49
N TYR A 58 -12.68 -0.69 11.21
CA TYR A 58 -13.21 0.23 12.21
C TYR A 58 -14.33 -0.43 13.02
N ARG A 59 -15.31 -1.03 12.32
CA ARG A 59 -16.40 -1.77 12.96
C ARG A 59 -15.94 -2.98 13.79
N GLN A 60 -14.73 -3.48 13.53
CA GLN A 60 -14.13 -4.60 14.29
C GLN A 60 -13.25 -4.13 15.46
N GLY A 61 -13.13 -2.82 15.71
CA GLY A 61 -12.30 -2.27 16.77
C GLY A 61 -10.80 -2.52 16.58
N GLN A 62 -10.35 -2.80 15.36
CA GLN A 62 -8.96 -3.18 15.08
C GLN A 62 -8.05 -1.98 14.76
N ILE A 63 -8.61 -0.77 14.60
CA ILE A 63 -7.81 0.42 14.24
C ILE A 63 -7.23 1.05 15.51
N ASN A 64 -5.90 1.23 15.53
CA ASN A 64 -5.22 2.03 16.53
C ASN A 64 -5.18 3.51 16.09
N PHE A 65 -6.17 4.29 16.52
CA PHE A 65 -6.25 5.71 16.16
C PHE A 65 -5.09 6.55 16.69
N HIS A 66 -4.51 6.18 17.84
CA HIS A 66 -3.41 6.95 18.41
C HIS A 66 -2.17 6.90 17.52
N LEU A 67 -1.71 5.70 17.16
CA LEU A 67 -0.57 5.53 16.25
C LEU A 67 -0.91 5.99 14.83
N GLY A 68 -2.13 5.69 14.35
CA GLY A 68 -2.60 6.11 13.04
C GLY A 68 -2.56 7.62 12.86
N ASN A 69 -3.04 8.39 13.84
CA ASN A 69 -3.08 9.85 13.75
C ASN A 69 -1.68 10.49 13.79
N ILE A 70 -0.75 9.95 14.59
CA ILE A 70 0.65 10.43 14.61
C ILE A 70 1.33 10.21 13.25
N MET A 71 1.13 9.02 12.67
CA MET A 71 1.65 8.71 11.33
C MET A 71 1.00 9.59 10.27
N LEU A 72 -0.31 9.85 10.37
CA LEU A 72 -1.06 10.67 9.43
C LEU A 72 -0.61 12.15 9.46
N LEU A 73 -0.35 12.70 10.64
CA LEU A 73 0.09 14.09 10.81
C LEU A 73 1.43 14.37 10.12
N SER A 74 2.32 13.38 10.08
CA SER A 74 3.62 13.45 9.40
C SER A 74 3.55 13.03 7.92
N ALA A 75 2.66 12.09 7.61
CA ALA A 75 2.45 11.60 6.27
C ALA A 75 1.82 12.61 5.33
N VAL A 76 0.74 13.29 5.74
CA VAL A 76 -0.02 14.19 4.86
C VAL A 76 0.85 15.30 4.27
N PRO A 77 1.66 16.04 5.05
CA PRO A 77 2.62 17.00 4.50
C PRO A 77 3.62 16.34 3.56
N SER A 78 4.08 15.14 3.91
CA SER A 78 5.05 14.38 3.10
C SER A 78 4.48 13.91 1.76
N VAL A 79 3.17 13.59 1.68
CA VAL A 79 2.48 13.30 0.42
C VAL A 79 2.49 14.51 -0.48
N LEU A 80 2.19 15.70 0.06
CA LEU A 80 2.22 16.94 -0.71
C LEU A 80 3.62 17.25 -1.23
N VAL A 81 4.64 17.14 -0.37
CA VAL A 81 6.05 17.32 -0.75
C VAL A 81 6.46 16.32 -1.83
N GLY A 82 6.14 15.03 -1.65
CA GLY A 82 6.47 14.00 -2.63
C GLY A 82 5.77 14.22 -3.97
N ALA A 83 4.49 14.60 -3.95
CA ALA A 83 3.71 14.88 -5.15
C ALA A 83 4.18 16.15 -5.87
N PHE A 84 4.66 17.15 -5.12
CA PHE A 84 5.23 18.36 -5.71
C PHE A 84 6.59 18.10 -6.37
N ILE A 85 7.42 17.22 -5.79
CA ILE A 85 8.74 16.88 -6.35
C ILE A 85 8.61 15.92 -7.54
N ALA A 86 7.61 15.03 -7.54
CA ALA A 86 7.46 13.96 -8.53
C ALA A 86 7.54 14.42 -10.00
N PRO A 87 6.87 15.52 -10.44
CA PRO A 87 6.97 16.02 -11.81
C PRO A 87 8.36 16.49 -12.22
N PHE A 88 9.19 16.91 -11.25
CA PHE A 88 10.56 17.38 -11.51
C PHE A 88 11.57 16.22 -11.60
N ILE A 89 11.17 14.99 -11.26
CA ILE A 89 12.03 13.82 -11.34
C ILE A 89 12.03 13.30 -12.79
N PRO A 90 13.19 13.19 -13.46
CA PRO A 90 13.29 12.61 -14.78
C PRO A 90 12.70 11.19 -14.83
N THR A 91 11.98 10.85 -15.91
CA THR A 91 11.26 9.57 -16.04
C THR A 91 12.13 8.35 -15.78
N LYS A 92 13.41 8.36 -16.20
CA LYS A 92 14.36 7.28 -15.90
C LYS A 92 14.62 7.14 -14.39
N ILE A 93 14.85 8.24 -13.69
CA ILE A 93 15.09 8.25 -12.25
C ILE A 93 13.81 7.82 -11.51
N TYR A 94 12.66 8.30 -11.95
CA TYR A 94 11.36 7.95 -11.40
C TYR A 94 11.08 6.44 -11.50
N THR A 95 11.40 5.85 -12.66
CA THR A 95 11.28 4.40 -12.90
C THR A 95 12.23 3.60 -12.01
N ILE A 96 13.47 4.06 -11.82
CA ILE A 96 14.45 3.43 -10.91
C ILE A 96 13.98 3.48 -9.45
N ILE A 97 13.47 4.63 -9.00
CA ILE A 97 12.95 4.81 -7.64
C ILE A 97 11.79 3.83 -7.39
N ILE A 98 10.82 3.76 -8.31
CA ILE A 98 9.69 2.85 -8.19
C ILE A 98 10.15 1.38 -8.20
N GLY A 99 11.03 1.02 -9.13
CA GLY A 99 11.57 -0.33 -9.24
C GLY A 99 12.28 -0.77 -7.95
N LEU A 100 13.12 0.08 -7.37
CA LEU A 100 13.80 -0.16 -6.10
C LEU A 100 12.82 -0.30 -4.93
N ILE A 101 11.80 0.57 -4.86
CA ILE A 101 10.74 0.48 -3.85
C ILE A 101 10.06 -0.89 -3.89
N LEU A 102 9.64 -1.33 -5.08
CA LEU A 102 8.98 -2.63 -5.27
C LEU A 102 9.90 -3.79 -4.85
N LEU A 103 11.17 -3.71 -5.21
CA LEU A 103 12.18 -4.74 -4.91
C LEU A 103 12.44 -4.85 -3.40
N VAL A 104 12.65 -3.72 -2.72
CA VAL A 104 12.86 -3.66 -1.28
C VAL A 104 11.65 -4.20 -0.52
N LEU A 105 10.43 -3.78 -0.91
CA LEU A 105 9.20 -4.27 -0.29
C LEU A 105 9.02 -5.78 -0.50
N GLY A 106 9.26 -6.28 -1.71
CA GLY A 106 9.18 -7.70 -2.03
C GLY A 106 10.16 -8.54 -1.20
N ILE A 107 11.43 -8.12 -1.13
CA ILE A 107 12.46 -8.75 -0.29
C ILE A 107 12.06 -8.73 1.18
N GLN A 108 11.58 -7.60 1.69
CA GLN A 108 11.17 -7.46 3.09
C GLN A 108 10.04 -8.42 3.46
N VAL A 109 9.04 -8.58 2.59
CA VAL A 109 7.94 -9.54 2.78
C VAL A 109 8.48 -10.97 2.84
N LEU A 110 9.37 -11.36 1.92
CA LEU A 110 9.97 -12.70 1.89
C LEU A 110 10.85 -12.98 3.12
N TYR A 111 11.65 -12.01 3.56
CA TYR A 111 12.47 -12.14 4.76
C TYR A 111 11.62 -12.31 6.02
N LYS A 112 10.51 -11.58 6.14
CA LYS A 112 9.60 -11.66 7.28
C LYS A 112 8.91 -13.03 7.35
N VAL A 113 8.54 -13.61 6.21
CA VAL A 113 8.02 -14.99 6.15
C VAL A 113 9.05 -15.98 6.67
N ARG A 114 10.32 -15.83 6.27
CA ARG A 114 11.39 -16.78 6.63
C ARG A 114 11.80 -16.70 8.10
N LYS A 115 11.87 -15.50 8.68
CA LYS A 115 12.43 -15.29 10.03
C LYS A 115 11.41 -15.46 11.17
N GLY A 116 10.12 -15.61 10.83
CA GLY A 116 9.02 -15.58 11.79
C GLY A 116 8.83 -14.20 12.42
N ASN A 117 7.64 -13.91 12.95
CA ASN A 117 7.39 -12.66 13.68
C ASN A 117 8.26 -12.62 14.96
N LYS A 118 9.44 -12.01 14.89
CA LYS A 118 10.13 -11.58 16.11
C LYS A 118 9.26 -10.52 16.79
N LYS A 119 8.83 -10.78 18.03
CA LYS A 119 8.17 -9.78 18.88
C LYS A 119 9.03 -8.53 18.90
N ALA A 120 8.45 -7.41 18.50
CA ALA A 120 9.15 -6.14 18.50
C ALA A 120 9.35 -5.62 19.94
N SER A 121 10.36 -4.78 20.11
CA SER A 121 10.76 -4.18 21.38
C SER A 121 9.61 -3.37 22.00
N ALA A 122 9.36 -3.58 23.30
CA ALA A 122 8.23 -3.04 24.05
C ALA A 122 8.31 -1.54 24.37
N ASN A 123 9.20 -0.77 23.72
CA ASN A 123 9.35 0.65 23.97
C ASN A 123 9.44 1.44 22.66
N PRO A 124 8.29 1.71 21.99
CA PRO A 124 8.29 2.52 20.79
C PRO A 124 8.65 3.96 21.16
N SER A 125 9.78 4.46 20.68
CA SER A 125 10.06 5.89 20.78
C SER A 125 8.95 6.65 20.05
N LYS A 126 8.52 7.80 20.60
CA LYS A 126 7.47 8.65 20.00
C LYS A 126 7.82 9.10 18.57
N THR A 127 9.08 9.00 18.18
CA THR A 127 9.62 9.39 16.87
C THR A 127 9.39 8.34 15.79
N LEU A 128 9.30 7.06 16.16
CA LEU A 128 9.20 5.96 15.18
C LEU A 128 7.95 6.04 14.27
N PRO A 129 6.72 6.30 14.79
CA PRO A 129 5.57 6.49 13.93
C PRO A 129 5.73 7.69 12.98
N VAL A 130 6.40 8.76 13.43
CA VAL A 130 6.66 9.95 12.60
C VAL A 130 7.55 9.60 11.41
N ILE A 131 8.65 8.88 11.64
CA ILE A 131 9.59 8.47 10.58
C ILE A 131 8.88 7.62 9.53
N PHE A 132 8.13 6.60 9.97
CA PHE A 132 7.39 5.74 9.05
C PHE A 132 6.24 6.49 8.35
N GLY A 133 5.62 7.47 9.00
CA GLY A 133 4.65 8.38 8.40
C GLY A 133 5.26 9.21 7.27
N VAL A 134 6.41 9.85 7.51
CA VAL A 134 7.15 10.64 6.50
C VAL A 134 7.55 9.77 5.32
N ILE A 135 8.21 8.63 5.56
CA ILE A 135 8.65 7.72 4.50
C ILE A 135 7.45 7.28 3.66
N SER A 136 6.36 6.85 4.30
CA SER A 136 5.16 6.39 3.60
C SER A 136 4.49 7.52 2.81
N GLY A 137 4.44 8.72 3.38
CA GLY A 137 3.87 9.89 2.71
C GLY A 137 4.67 10.29 1.48
N LEU A 138 6.01 10.37 1.59
CA LEU A 138 6.89 10.62 0.44
C LEU A 138 6.72 9.55 -0.64
N MET A 139 6.66 8.28 -0.25
CA MET A 139 6.41 7.18 -1.17
C MET A 139 5.05 7.29 -1.87
N VAL A 140 4.01 7.73 -1.15
CA VAL A 140 2.70 7.94 -1.75
C VAL A 140 2.69 9.13 -2.70
N GLY A 141 3.29 10.25 -2.27
CA GLY A 141 3.41 11.45 -3.08
C GLY A 141 4.20 11.21 -4.36
N VAL A 142 5.35 10.51 -4.26
CA VAL A 142 6.19 10.21 -5.42
C VAL A 142 5.56 9.14 -6.29
N ALA A 143 5.14 8.00 -5.73
CA ALA A 143 4.90 6.77 -6.50
C ALA A 143 3.45 6.21 -6.38
N GLY A 144 2.47 6.99 -5.93
CA GLY A 144 1.08 6.52 -5.90
C GLY A 144 0.74 5.70 -4.66
N LEU A 145 0.08 4.55 -4.76
CA LEU A 145 -0.36 3.80 -3.57
C LEU A 145 0.75 3.04 -2.79
N SER A 146 2.03 3.38 -2.95
CA SER A 146 3.15 2.54 -2.48
C SER A 146 3.46 2.61 -0.96
N GLY A 147 2.88 3.55 -0.21
CA GLY A 147 3.24 3.80 1.20
C GLY A 147 2.62 2.87 2.25
N GLY A 148 1.83 1.86 1.89
CA GLY A 148 1.27 0.92 2.88
C GLY A 148 2.30 -0.01 3.51
N GLY A 149 3.39 -0.32 2.81
CA GLY A 149 4.48 -1.16 3.32
C GLY A 149 5.15 -0.56 4.57
N PRO A 150 5.69 0.68 4.49
CA PRO A 150 6.34 1.30 5.64
C PRO A 150 5.39 1.62 6.81
N ILE A 151 4.13 2.02 6.59
CA ILE A 151 3.16 2.15 7.70
C ILE A 151 2.99 0.82 8.44
N MET A 152 2.72 -0.26 7.70
CA MET A 152 2.55 -1.58 8.29
C MET A 152 3.84 -2.04 9.00
N ALA A 153 5.01 -1.82 8.40
CA ALA A 153 6.30 -2.15 9.00
C ALA A 153 6.52 -1.39 10.32
N GLY A 154 6.26 -0.07 10.34
CA GLY A 154 6.35 0.75 11.53
C GLY A 154 5.44 0.25 12.65
N LEU A 155 4.17 -0.05 12.34
CA LEU A 155 3.21 -0.57 13.31
C LEU A 155 3.64 -1.91 13.92
N LEU A 156 4.15 -2.82 13.10
CA LEU A 156 4.66 -4.11 13.56
C LEU A 156 5.93 -3.96 14.42
N LEU A 157 6.82 -3.03 14.06
CA LEU A 157 8.01 -2.69 14.85
C LEU A 157 7.66 -2.01 16.18
N MET A 158 6.49 -1.38 16.28
CA MET A 158 5.94 -0.85 17.53
C MET A 158 5.15 -1.90 18.33
N GLY A 159 5.15 -3.17 17.89
CA GLY A 159 4.50 -4.28 18.59
C GLY A 159 3.02 -4.44 18.29
N ALA A 160 2.46 -3.72 17.31
CA ALA A 160 1.07 -3.89 16.93
C ALA A 160 0.82 -5.32 16.38
N PRO A 161 -0.23 -6.02 16.83
CA PRO A 161 -0.66 -7.28 16.22
C PRO A 161 -0.91 -7.12 14.72
N MET A 162 -0.68 -8.17 13.93
CA MET A 162 -0.77 -8.11 12.47
C MET A 162 -2.12 -7.55 11.96
N ILE A 163 -3.24 -7.97 12.56
CA ILE A 163 -4.58 -7.49 12.18
C ILE A 163 -4.73 -5.99 12.50
N GLN A 164 -4.27 -5.55 13.67
CA GLN A 164 -4.30 -4.15 14.07
C GLN A 164 -3.37 -3.29 13.21
N ALA A 165 -2.18 -3.78 12.87
CA ALA A 165 -1.25 -3.12 11.96
C ALA A 165 -1.86 -2.95 10.56
N SER A 166 -2.48 -4.00 10.04
CA SER A 166 -3.18 -3.98 8.76
C SER A 166 -4.36 -2.98 8.78
N ALA A 167 -5.21 -3.05 9.80
CA ALA A 167 -6.34 -2.15 9.99
C ALA A 167 -5.90 -0.68 10.06
N THR A 168 -4.94 -0.37 10.93
CA THR A 168 -4.44 1.00 11.13
C THR A 168 -3.74 1.53 9.89
N SER A 169 -2.99 0.69 9.17
CA SER A 169 -2.36 1.07 7.91
C SER A 169 -3.41 1.39 6.83
N SER A 170 -4.47 0.58 6.71
CA SER A 170 -5.55 0.87 5.74
C SER A 170 -6.25 2.20 6.03
N TYR A 171 -6.43 2.53 7.32
CA TYR A 171 -6.97 3.82 7.75
C TYR A 171 -6.08 4.99 7.33
N VAL A 172 -4.78 4.92 7.63
CA VAL A 172 -3.82 5.96 7.24
C VAL A 172 -3.79 6.13 5.71
N LEU A 173 -3.85 5.02 4.96
CA LEU A 173 -3.83 5.06 3.50
C LEU A 173 -5.10 5.64 2.90
N VAL A 174 -6.28 5.49 3.49
CA VAL A 174 -7.49 6.18 3.00
C VAL A 174 -7.23 7.69 2.96
N CYS A 175 -6.72 8.25 4.05
CA CYS A 175 -6.46 9.68 4.15
C CYS A 175 -5.33 10.13 3.20
N MET A 176 -4.21 9.40 3.16
CA MET A 176 -3.13 9.68 2.19
C MET A 176 -3.61 9.58 0.75
N SER A 177 -4.50 8.64 0.43
CA SER A 177 -5.03 8.44 -0.93
C SER A 177 -5.98 9.56 -1.33
N ILE A 178 -6.75 10.13 -0.41
CA ILE A 178 -7.55 11.32 -0.69
C ILE A 178 -6.63 12.48 -1.08
N VAL A 179 -5.61 12.74 -0.28
CA VAL A 179 -4.63 13.82 -0.55
C VAL A 179 -3.87 13.55 -1.85
N GLY A 180 -3.39 12.32 -2.05
CA GLY A 180 -2.69 11.89 -3.25
C GLY A 180 -3.58 11.93 -4.49
N ALA A 181 -4.86 11.59 -4.39
CA ALA A 181 -5.80 11.70 -5.50
C ALA A 181 -5.94 13.16 -5.93
N LEU A 182 -6.09 14.09 -4.98
CA LEU A 182 -6.19 15.52 -5.29
C LEU A 182 -4.94 16.04 -6.02
N THR A 183 -3.75 15.58 -5.63
CA THR A 183 -2.49 16.01 -6.27
C THR A 183 -2.15 15.30 -7.57
N HIS A 184 -2.53 14.03 -7.75
CA HIS A 184 -2.21 13.25 -8.96
C HIS A 184 -3.31 13.32 -10.04
N VAL A 185 -4.60 13.43 -9.65
CA VAL A 185 -5.72 13.53 -10.60
C VAL A 185 -5.73 14.88 -11.31
N SER A 186 -5.30 15.95 -10.62
CA SER A 186 -5.19 17.29 -11.20
C SER A 186 -4.19 17.38 -12.36
N GLY A 187 -3.25 16.42 -12.47
CA GLY A 187 -2.34 16.29 -13.61
C GLY A 187 -2.92 15.57 -14.84
N GLY A 188 -4.16 15.06 -14.78
CA GLY A 188 -4.88 14.49 -15.93
C GLY A 188 -4.42 13.12 -16.42
N GLN A 189 -3.58 12.40 -15.66
CA GLN A 189 -2.94 11.15 -16.11
C GLN A 189 -3.67 9.86 -15.70
N VAL A 190 -4.92 9.96 -15.23
CA VAL A 190 -5.69 8.77 -14.81
C VAL A 190 -6.22 8.02 -16.03
N ASP A 191 -5.89 6.74 -16.14
CA ASP A 191 -6.53 5.85 -17.10
C ASP A 191 -7.87 5.37 -16.56
N TRP A 192 -8.94 6.08 -16.93
CA TRP A 192 -10.30 5.81 -16.46
C TRP A 192 -10.87 4.46 -16.90
N PRO A 193 -10.69 4.00 -18.16
CA PRO A 193 -11.16 2.68 -18.57
C PRO A 193 -10.59 1.54 -17.71
N ILE A 194 -9.27 1.55 -17.50
CA ILE A 194 -8.61 0.55 -16.65
C ILE A 194 -9.02 0.76 -15.18
N GLY A 195 -9.06 2.02 -14.75
CA GLY A 195 -9.38 2.40 -13.39
C GLY A 195 -10.75 1.93 -12.93
N ILE A 196 -11.81 2.25 -13.67
CA ILE A 196 -13.19 1.89 -13.31
C ILE A 196 -13.36 0.37 -13.23
N SER A 197 -12.78 -0.37 -14.19
CA SER A 197 -12.86 -1.83 -14.18
C SER A 197 -12.15 -2.46 -12.97
N LEU A 198 -11.01 -1.90 -12.58
CA LEU A 198 -10.29 -2.33 -11.37
C LEU A 198 -11.07 -1.97 -10.10
N ILE A 199 -11.69 -0.80 -10.02
CA ILE A 199 -12.52 -0.38 -8.86
C ILE A 199 -13.63 -1.39 -8.60
N CYS A 200 -14.39 -1.79 -9.63
CA CYS A 200 -15.50 -2.73 -9.48
C CYS A 200 -15.05 -4.05 -8.85
N GLY A 201 -13.93 -4.60 -9.32
CA GLY A 201 -13.35 -5.80 -8.73
C GLY A 201 -12.84 -5.57 -7.31
N ALA A 202 -12.08 -4.48 -7.13
CA ALA A 202 -11.37 -4.18 -5.90
C ALA A 202 -12.28 -3.90 -4.71
N VAL A 203 -13.40 -3.23 -4.94
CA VAL A 203 -14.43 -2.99 -3.92
C VAL A 203 -14.99 -4.30 -3.39
N VAL A 204 -15.33 -5.24 -4.28
CA VAL A 204 -15.83 -6.56 -3.90
C VAL A 204 -14.73 -7.34 -3.15
N GLY A 205 -13.50 -7.33 -3.67
CA GLY A 205 -12.36 -7.96 -3.02
C GLY A 205 -12.09 -7.41 -1.61
N ALA A 206 -12.13 -6.09 -1.46
CA ALA A 206 -11.96 -5.40 -0.19
C ALA A 206 -13.04 -5.73 0.84
N ALA A 207 -14.28 -5.95 0.41
CA ALA A 207 -15.37 -6.37 1.31
C ALA A 207 -15.20 -7.82 1.81
N ILE A 208 -14.57 -8.67 1.01
CA ILE A 208 -14.32 -10.09 1.33
C ILE A 208 -13.06 -10.22 2.21
N ALA A 209 -12.03 -9.40 1.97
CA ALA A 209 -10.71 -9.54 2.58
C ALA A 209 -10.70 -9.63 4.11
N PRO A 210 -11.40 -8.76 4.88
CA PRO A 210 -11.38 -8.83 6.33
C PRO A 210 -11.98 -10.14 6.88
N ARG A 211 -12.99 -10.70 6.18
CA ARG A 211 -13.59 -11.99 6.56
C ARG A 211 -12.67 -13.15 6.21
N LEU A 212 -12.02 -13.10 5.05
CA LEU A 212 -11.05 -14.09 4.62
C LEU A 212 -9.84 -14.11 5.56
N MET A 213 -9.35 -12.94 5.96
CA MET A 213 -8.23 -12.81 6.89
C MET A 213 -8.52 -13.41 8.27
N LYS A 214 -9.75 -13.36 8.79
CA LYS A 214 -10.09 -14.09 10.03
C LYS A 214 -9.86 -15.61 9.91
N LYS A 215 -9.99 -16.19 8.71
CA LYS A 215 -9.80 -17.63 8.46
C LYS A 215 -8.37 -17.98 8.00
N PHE A 216 -7.72 -17.11 7.23
CA PHE A 216 -6.46 -17.41 6.53
C PHE A 216 -5.25 -16.59 7.02
N ALA A 217 -5.43 -15.60 7.90
CA ALA A 217 -4.32 -14.82 8.44
C ALA A 217 -3.49 -15.57 9.51
N VAL A 218 -3.81 -16.83 9.77
CA VAL A 218 -3.13 -17.68 10.76
C VAL A 218 -2.63 -18.95 10.08
N GLY A 219 -1.39 -19.35 10.37
CA GLY A 219 -0.80 -20.60 9.89
C GLY A 219 -0.29 -20.55 8.44
N ARG A 220 -0.42 -21.67 7.70
CA ARG A 220 0.17 -21.84 6.36
C ARG A 220 -0.44 -20.92 5.29
N GLY A 221 -1.71 -20.55 5.41
CA GLY A 221 -2.39 -19.66 4.45
C GLY A 221 -1.74 -18.28 4.36
N ALA A 222 -1.42 -17.69 5.51
CA ALA A 222 -0.72 -16.40 5.57
C ALA A 222 0.70 -16.49 4.99
N ILE A 223 1.39 -17.60 5.18
CA ILE A 223 2.73 -17.83 4.61
C ILE A 223 2.65 -17.88 3.09
N ILE A 224 1.74 -18.68 2.53
CA ILE A 224 1.57 -18.81 1.07
C ILE A 224 1.23 -17.47 0.43
N LEU A 225 0.27 -16.74 0.99
CA LEU A 225 -0.12 -15.41 0.50
C LEU A 225 1.09 -14.46 0.48
N ASN A 226 1.80 -14.32 1.60
CA ASN A 226 2.94 -13.41 1.69
C ASN A 226 4.10 -13.82 0.76
N VAL A 227 4.34 -15.12 0.54
CA VAL A 227 5.38 -15.59 -0.40
C VAL A 227 5.01 -15.22 -1.84
N ILE A 228 3.78 -15.52 -2.28
CA ILE A 228 3.31 -15.17 -3.63
C ILE A 228 3.45 -13.67 -3.87
N MET A 229 3.08 -12.86 -2.88
CA MET A 229 3.17 -11.40 -2.96
C MET A 229 4.61 -10.91 -3.01
N GLY A 230 5.48 -11.45 -2.16
CA GLY A 230 6.90 -11.11 -2.16
C GLY A 230 7.58 -11.42 -3.49
N VAL A 231 7.30 -12.60 -4.06
CA VAL A 231 7.83 -13.00 -5.38
C VAL A 231 7.30 -12.09 -6.49
N LEU A 232 5.99 -11.81 -6.51
CA LEU A 232 5.39 -10.89 -7.48
C LEU A 232 6.02 -9.50 -7.42
N LEU A 233 6.18 -8.92 -6.23
CA LEU A 233 6.79 -7.59 -6.07
C LEU A 233 8.25 -7.56 -6.53
N VAL A 234 9.03 -8.60 -6.25
CA VAL A 234 10.41 -8.71 -6.75
C VAL A 234 10.43 -8.82 -8.28
N PHE A 235 9.56 -9.65 -8.86
CA PHE A 235 9.44 -9.79 -10.32
C PHE A 235 9.03 -8.47 -10.99
N MET A 236 8.06 -7.76 -10.41
CA MET A 236 7.58 -6.48 -10.95
C MET A 236 8.63 -5.38 -10.78
N GLY A 237 9.32 -5.34 -9.63
CA GLY A 237 10.41 -4.40 -9.39
C GLY A 237 11.55 -4.60 -10.38
N THR A 238 11.98 -5.86 -10.61
CA THR A 238 13.00 -6.18 -11.61
C THR A 238 12.54 -5.86 -13.03
N LYS A 239 11.31 -6.21 -13.42
CA LYS A 239 10.75 -5.84 -14.73
C LYS A 239 10.64 -4.33 -14.93
N THR A 240 10.36 -3.57 -13.88
CA THR A 240 10.28 -2.10 -13.96
C THR A 240 11.67 -1.47 -14.14
N LEU A 241 12.74 -2.14 -13.68
CA LEU A 241 14.13 -1.67 -13.80
C LEU A 241 14.80 -2.02 -15.13
N LEU A 242 14.27 -2.99 -15.87
CA LEU A 242 14.77 -3.46 -17.17
C LEU A 242 14.07 -2.72 -18.33
#